data_AF-A0A136L666-F1
#
_entry.id   AF-A0A136L666-F1
#
_cell.length_a   1.000
_cell.length_b   1.000
_cell.length_c   1.000
_cell.angle_alpha   90.00
_cell.angle_beta   90.00
_cell.angle_gamma   90.00
#
_symmetry.space_group_name_H-M   'P 1'
#
loop_
_entity.id
_entity.type
_entity.pdbx_description
1 polymer ?
#
loop_
_entity_poly.entity_id
_entity_poly.type
_entity_poly.pdbx_seq_one_letter_code
_entity_poly.pdbx_strand_id
1 'polypeptide(L)'
;MADLVERYVHQVGRYLPPKERAEIEAELRSQIQDQLEDRFGGAASQEEIASALAEFGHPYTMAASYSREKYLVGPILYPYMMLVMRYVWVLTPSLVVFLNLFGALISPPVDWLNVLIQTVLTGAQGTLIVSALVVLFFALIQHSYLKINPDDEFKPMDLPEVDDPTHVDRYEAAFGSVFGAFVILFWLYFLYMGGLALPFIFNNPENVIPVPANWLILITLSSAAMIAMNLYALRRGRWGSLPYLIETLLELFGAICLYFVIFEPIFQRVLLSMPNLAGLPLPELLVILTATPIMVGRVPKLIKLPGYRRADSPPASKTAG
;
A
#
# COMPACT_ATOMS: atom_id res chain seq x y z
N MET A 1 -9.05 49.52 17.80
CA MET A 1 -7.81 48.74 17.71
C MET A 1 -8.04 47.30 18.18
N ALA A 2 -8.40 47.08 19.44
CA ALA A 2 -8.56 45.72 20.02
C ALA A 2 -9.64 44.83 19.36
N ASP A 3 -10.73 45.41 18.85
CA ASP A 3 -11.89 44.64 18.35
C ASP A 3 -11.58 43.82 17.07
N LEU A 4 -10.79 44.35 16.12
CA LEU A 4 -10.45 43.61 14.89
C LEU A 4 -9.47 42.47 15.14
N VAL A 5 -8.47 42.71 16.01
CA VAL A 5 -7.51 41.69 16.41
C VAL A 5 -8.23 40.55 17.14
N GLU A 6 -9.10 40.88 18.10
CA GLU A 6 -9.85 39.86 18.84
C GLU A 6 -10.79 39.06 17.93
N ARG A 7 -11.44 39.71 16.94
CA ARG A 7 -12.23 39.01 15.92
C ARG A 7 -11.38 38.08 15.08
N TYR A 8 -10.19 38.51 14.65
CA TYR A 8 -9.29 37.68 13.86
C TYR A 8 -8.82 36.45 14.66
N VAL A 9 -8.30 36.67 15.87
CA VAL A 9 -7.85 35.61 16.78
C VAL A 9 -8.99 34.63 17.08
N HIS A 10 -10.21 35.12 17.34
CA HIS A 10 -11.37 34.27 17.54
C HIS A 10 -11.74 33.44 16.30
N GLN A 11 -11.61 34.00 15.09
CA GLN A 11 -11.82 33.24 13.85
C GLN A 11 -10.75 32.17 13.64
N VAL A 12 -9.47 32.46 13.93
CA VAL A 12 -8.41 31.46 13.91
C VAL A 12 -8.72 30.34 14.92
N GLY A 13 -9.07 30.73 16.15
CA GLY A 13 -9.49 29.86 17.23
C GLY A 13 -10.54 28.83 16.85
N ARG A 14 -11.56 29.23 16.08
CA ARG A 14 -12.63 28.33 15.60
C ARG A 14 -12.12 27.13 14.83
N TYR A 15 -11.00 27.25 14.12
CA TYR A 15 -10.40 26.18 13.34
C TYR A 15 -9.39 25.33 14.14
N LEU A 16 -9.02 25.77 15.35
CA LEU A 16 -8.04 25.08 16.19
C LEU A 16 -8.67 23.96 17.06
N PRO A 17 -7.88 22.91 17.39
CA PRO A 17 -8.28 21.88 18.33
C PRO A 17 -8.65 22.48 19.70
N PRO A 18 -9.74 22.02 20.35
CA PRO A 18 -10.21 22.60 21.61
C PRO A 18 -9.19 22.61 22.75
N LYS A 19 -8.25 21.65 22.74
CA LYS A 19 -7.24 21.47 23.80
C LYS A 19 -6.14 22.52 23.78
N GLU A 20 -5.72 22.97 22.59
CA GLU A 20 -4.58 23.88 22.40
C GLU A 20 -5.04 25.29 22.02
N ARG A 21 -6.33 25.46 21.73
CA ARG A 21 -6.93 26.72 21.27
C ARG A 21 -6.56 27.93 22.14
N ALA A 22 -6.72 27.83 23.46
CA ALA A 22 -6.50 28.97 24.34
C ALA A 22 -5.03 29.42 24.40
N GLU A 23 -4.10 28.47 24.31
CA GLU A 23 -2.66 28.73 24.30
C GLU A 23 -2.26 29.38 22.97
N ILE A 24 -2.68 28.81 21.85
CA ILE A 24 -2.41 29.34 20.51
C ILE A 24 -3.08 30.71 20.29
N GLU A 25 -4.30 30.91 20.78
CA GLU A 25 -4.97 32.22 20.71
C GLU A 25 -4.20 33.29 21.52
N ALA A 26 -3.64 32.92 22.67
CA ALA A 26 -2.83 33.83 23.47
C ALA A 26 -1.49 34.17 22.79
N GLU A 27 -0.80 33.16 22.24
CA GLU A 27 0.43 33.32 21.48
C GLU A 27 0.21 34.20 20.25
N LEU A 28 -0.81 33.91 19.43
CA LEU A 28 -1.14 34.67 18.24
C LEU A 28 -1.52 36.12 18.59
N ARG A 29 -2.26 36.33 19.70
CA ARG A 29 -2.58 37.68 20.18
C ARG A 29 -1.31 38.45 20.54
N SER A 30 -0.37 37.82 21.25
CA SER A 30 0.92 38.44 21.57
C SER A 30 1.70 38.79 20.30
N GLN A 31 1.82 37.85 19.37
CA GLN A 31 2.57 38.04 18.13
C GLN A 31 2.02 39.19 17.27
N ILE A 32 0.68 39.31 17.16
CA ILE A 32 0.04 40.42 16.44
C ILE A 32 0.29 41.74 17.17
N GLN A 33 0.24 41.75 18.51
CA GLN A 33 0.46 42.95 19.31
C GLN A 33 1.90 43.45 19.17
N ASP A 34 2.87 42.55 19.28
CA ASP A 34 4.30 42.85 19.12
C ASP A 34 4.58 43.43 17.72
N GLN A 35 4.03 42.82 16.66
CA GLN A 35 4.22 43.32 15.28
C GLN A 35 3.58 44.70 15.05
N LEU A 36 2.43 44.98 15.69
CA LEU A 36 1.80 46.30 15.63
C LEU A 36 2.58 47.35 16.42
N GLU A 37 3.17 46.96 17.55
CA GLU A 37 4.01 47.85 18.36
C GLU A 37 5.31 48.20 17.65
N ASP A 38 5.99 47.22 17.06
CA ASP A 38 7.23 47.41 16.31
C ASP A 38 7.04 48.32 15.08
N ARG A 39 5.90 48.20 14.39
CA ARG A 39 5.65 48.92 13.13
C ARG A 39 4.99 50.27 13.31
N PHE A 40 4.13 50.42 14.32
CA PHE A 40 3.28 51.61 14.50
C PHE A 40 3.36 52.22 15.90
N GLY A 41 4.26 51.76 16.77
CA GLY A 41 4.50 52.34 18.10
C GLY A 41 3.31 52.21 19.06
N GLY A 42 2.45 51.21 18.85
CA GLY A 42 1.32 50.89 19.75
C GLY A 42 0.02 51.67 19.51
N ALA A 43 -0.02 52.58 18.54
CA ALA A 43 -1.21 53.37 18.20
C ALA A 43 -1.61 53.26 16.72
N ALA A 44 -1.81 52.03 16.24
CA ALA A 44 -2.21 51.76 14.85
C ALA A 44 -3.67 52.13 14.56
N SER A 45 -3.92 52.82 13.46
CA SER A 45 -5.26 53.04 12.92
C SER A 45 -5.96 51.74 12.50
N GLN A 46 -7.26 51.79 12.28
CA GLN A 46 -8.03 50.61 11.88
C GLN A 46 -7.59 50.04 10.52
N GLU A 47 -7.15 50.91 9.59
CA GLU A 47 -6.64 50.53 8.27
C GLU A 47 -5.27 49.86 8.36
N GLU A 48 -4.38 50.37 9.22
CA GLU A 48 -3.06 49.77 9.48
C GLU A 48 -3.18 48.39 10.13
N ILE A 49 -4.12 48.22 11.07
CA ILE A 49 -4.43 46.92 11.67
C ILE A 49 -4.97 45.96 10.62
N ALA A 50 -5.89 46.40 9.76
CA ALA A 50 -6.41 45.56 8.69
C ALA A 50 -5.32 45.13 7.71
N SER A 51 -4.40 46.03 7.35
CA SER A 51 -3.24 45.72 6.52
C SER A 51 -2.30 44.71 7.18
N ALA A 52 -1.99 44.88 8.47
CA ALA A 52 -1.14 43.95 9.20
C ALA A 52 -1.78 42.56 9.31
N LEU A 53 -3.08 42.49 9.62
CA LEU A 53 -3.82 41.21 9.65
C LEU A 53 -3.92 40.55 8.27
N ALA A 54 -3.94 41.34 7.19
CA ALA A 54 -3.90 40.79 5.83
C ALA A 54 -2.56 40.13 5.49
N GLU A 55 -1.45 40.56 6.09
CA GLU A 55 -0.13 39.91 5.94
C GLU A 55 -0.09 38.53 6.61
N PHE A 56 -0.79 38.33 7.74
CA PHE A 56 -1.01 37.01 8.33
C PHE A 56 -1.91 36.12 7.45
N GLY A 57 -2.70 36.70 6.55
CA GLY A 57 -3.55 35.99 5.63
C GLY A 57 -4.87 35.50 6.25
N HIS A 58 -5.51 34.54 5.58
CA HIS A 58 -6.85 34.09 5.97
C HIS A 58 -6.82 33.36 7.34
N PRO A 59 -7.81 33.54 8.24
CA PRO A 59 -7.80 32.88 9.55
C PRO A 59 -7.67 31.34 9.47
N TYR A 60 -8.22 30.74 8.42
CA TYR A 60 -8.05 29.30 8.13
C TYR A 60 -6.60 28.91 7.86
N THR A 61 -5.86 29.70 7.07
CA THR A 61 -4.46 29.37 6.74
C THR A 61 -3.55 29.56 7.94
N MET A 62 -3.79 30.57 8.78
CA MET A 62 -3.09 30.69 10.06
C MET A 62 -3.43 29.55 11.01
N ALA A 63 -4.69 29.13 11.11
CA ALA A 63 -5.02 27.99 11.95
C ALA A 63 -4.35 26.69 11.46
N ALA A 64 -4.21 26.53 10.14
CA ALA A 64 -3.54 25.39 9.54
C ALA A 64 -2.04 25.33 9.88
N SER A 65 -1.35 26.47 10.06
CA SER A 65 0.07 26.47 10.45
C SER A 65 0.31 25.98 11.87
N TYR A 66 -0.66 26.17 12.78
CA TYR A 66 -0.61 25.63 14.14
C TYR A 66 -1.19 24.21 14.24
N SER A 67 -2.01 23.80 13.27
CA SER A 67 -2.62 22.48 13.29
C SER A 67 -1.67 21.44 12.71
N ARG A 68 -1.45 20.35 13.46
CA ARG A 68 -0.96 19.10 12.86
C ARG A 68 -2.06 18.57 11.93
N GLU A 69 -1.94 18.86 10.64
CA GLU A 69 -2.96 18.50 9.63
C GLU A 69 -3.34 17.01 9.73
N LYS A 70 -4.61 16.75 10.03
CA LYS A 70 -5.14 15.38 10.20
C LYS A 70 -5.62 14.84 8.87
N TYR A 71 -4.68 14.46 8.01
CA TYR A 71 -5.00 13.77 6.78
C TYR A 71 -5.44 12.33 7.03
N LEU A 72 -6.42 11.85 6.26
CA LEU A 72 -6.72 10.41 6.18
C LEU A 72 -5.51 9.67 5.59
N VAL A 73 -4.93 10.22 4.50
CA VAL A 73 -3.67 9.77 3.90
C VAL A 73 -2.84 11.03 3.66
N GLY A 74 -1.70 11.16 4.34
CA GLY A 74 -0.88 12.38 4.30
C GLY A 74 -0.15 12.59 2.98
N PRO A 75 0.41 13.79 2.74
CA PRO A 75 1.08 14.15 1.49
C PRO A 75 2.28 13.25 1.15
N ILE A 76 2.93 12.65 2.17
CA ILE A 76 4.02 11.70 1.99
C ILE A 76 3.52 10.39 1.35
N LEU A 77 2.36 9.89 1.78
CA LEU A 77 1.80 8.62 1.31
C LEU A 77 0.93 8.75 0.06
N TYR A 78 0.41 9.94 -0.19
CA TYR A 78 -0.56 10.18 -1.27
C TYR A 78 -0.06 9.79 -2.67
N PRO A 79 1.17 10.12 -3.12
CA PRO A 79 1.66 9.72 -4.43
C PRO A 79 1.74 8.20 -4.60
N TYR A 80 2.12 7.49 -3.54
CA TYR A 80 2.22 6.02 -3.54
C TYR A 80 0.84 5.37 -3.60
N MET A 81 -0.12 5.88 -2.81
CA MET A 81 -1.51 5.44 -2.89
C MET A 81 -2.07 5.61 -4.30
N MET A 82 -1.80 6.75 -4.95
CA MET A 82 -2.25 7.03 -6.31
C MET A 82 -1.62 6.09 -7.34
N LEU A 83 -0.34 5.76 -7.18
CA LEU A 83 0.34 4.76 -8.00
C LEU A 83 -0.33 3.38 -7.87
N VAL A 84 -0.67 2.95 -6.65
CA VAL A 84 -1.41 1.70 -6.42
C VAL A 84 -2.81 1.77 -7.04
N MET A 85 -3.53 2.89 -6.88
CA MET A 85 -4.84 3.09 -7.50
C MET A 85 -4.79 2.97 -9.01
N ARG A 86 -3.77 3.52 -9.66
CA ARG A 86 -3.60 3.40 -11.10
C ARG A 86 -3.49 1.94 -11.53
N TYR A 87 -2.75 1.11 -10.80
CA TYR A 87 -2.69 -0.32 -11.08
C TYR A 87 -4.02 -1.02 -10.82
N VAL A 88 -4.69 -0.72 -9.71
CA VAL A 88 -6.00 -1.30 -9.39
C VAL A 88 -7.03 -1.01 -10.49
N TRP A 89 -7.09 0.22 -10.98
CA TRP A 89 -8.04 0.63 -12.01
C TRP A 89 -7.77 0.03 -13.39
N VAL A 90 -6.53 -0.38 -13.67
CA VAL A 90 -6.18 -1.05 -14.93
C VAL A 90 -6.33 -2.56 -14.80
N LEU A 91 -5.73 -3.16 -13.76
CA LEU A 91 -5.62 -4.60 -13.60
C LEU A 91 -6.95 -5.25 -13.20
N THR A 92 -7.71 -4.64 -12.29
CA THR A 92 -8.96 -5.23 -11.77
C THR A 92 -10.01 -5.43 -12.86
N PRO A 93 -10.42 -4.41 -13.64
CA PRO A 93 -11.40 -4.63 -14.71
C PRO A 93 -10.85 -5.52 -15.82
N SER A 94 -9.56 -5.40 -16.16
CA SER A 94 -8.92 -6.27 -17.17
C SER A 94 -8.98 -7.75 -16.77
N LEU A 95 -8.73 -8.05 -15.50
CA LEU A 95 -8.81 -9.40 -14.96
C LEU A 95 -10.25 -9.92 -15.00
N VAL A 96 -11.24 -9.12 -14.58
CA VAL A 96 -12.65 -9.53 -14.61
C VAL A 96 -13.12 -9.79 -16.04
N VAL A 97 -12.76 -8.93 -16.99
CA VAL A 97 -13.03 -9.12 -18.43
C VAL A 97 -12.42 -10.42 -18.92
N PHE A 98 -11.14 -10.65 -18.62
CA PHE A 98 -10.44 -11.87 -19.02
C PHE A 98 -11.12 -13.13 -18.46
N LEU A 99 -11.42 -13.16 -17.16
CA LEU A 99 -12.02 -14.31 -16.50
C LEU A 99 -13.44 -14.60 -17.02
N ASN A 100 -14.26 -13.57 -17.23
CA ASN A 100 -15.62 -13.75 -17.75
C ASN A 100 -15.64 -14.19 -19.21
N LEU A 101 -14.78 -13.60 -20.05
CA LEU A 101 -14.65 -14.01 -21.44
C LEU A 101 -14.13 -15.45 -21.54
N PHE A 102 -13.12 -15.79 -20.73
CA PHE A 102 -12.59 -17.14 -20.66
C PHE A 102 -13.67 -18.14 -20.22
N GLY A 103 -14.42 -17.83 -19.16
CA GLY A 103 -15.53 -18.64 -18.67
C GLY A 103 -16.62 -18.86 -19.74
N ALA A 104 -16.95 -17.82 -20.50
CA ALA A 104 -17.89 -17.90 -21.61
C ALA A 104 -17.40 -18.84 -22.73
N LEU A 105 -16.11 -18.78 -23.09
CA LEU A 105 -15.55 -19.59 -24.17
C LEU A 105 -15.52 -21.10 -23.86
N ILE A 106 -15.39 -21.48 -22.59
CA ILE A 106 -15.26 -22.88 -22.18
C ILE A 106 -16.58 -23.55 -21.77
N SER A 107 -17.67 -22.78 -21.66
CA SER A 107 -18.97 -23.28 -21.15
C SER A 107 -20.17 -22.82 -22.02
N PRO A 108 -20.34 -23.34 -23.24
CA PRO A 108 -21.55 -23.10 -24.05
C PRO A 108 -22.77 -23.87 -23.51
N PRO A 109 -24.01 -23.37 -23.70
CA PRO A 109 -24.40 -22.17 -24.44
C PRO A 109 -24.19 -20.86 -23.67
N VAL A 110 -23.84 -19.78 -24.39
CA VAL A 110 -23.49 -18.47 -23.81
C VAL A 110 -24.53 -17.42 -24.16
N ASP A 111 -25.06 -16.74 -23.15
CA ASP A 111 -25.77 -15.48 -23.32
C ASP A 111 -24.78 -14.31 -23.27
N TRP A 112 -24.37 -13.83 -24.46
CA TRP A 112 -23.41 -12.74 -24.60
C TRP A 112 -23.88 -11.41 -23.99
N LEU A 113 -25.20 -11.16 -23.97
CA LEU A 113 -25.73 -9.94 -23.37
C LEU A 113 -25.56 -9.98 -21.85
N ASN A 114 -25.90 -11.10 -21.23
CA ASN A 114 -25.69 -11.30 -19.80
C ASN A 114 -24.20 -11.25 -19.42
N VAL A 115 -23.33 -11.90 -20.18
CA VAL A 115 -21.87 -11.84 -19.93
C VAL A 115 -21.34 -10.41 -19.97
N LEU A 116 -21.76 -9.61 -20.95
CA LEU A 116 -21.35 -8.21 -21.05
C LEU A 116 -21.83 -7.39 -19.85
N ILE A 117 -23.12 -7.49 -19.50
CA ILE A 117 -23.72 -6.76 -18.38
C ILE A 117 -23.03 -7.15 -17.06
N GLN A 118 -22.87 -8.45 -16.80
CA GLN A 118 -22.24 -8.96 -15.59
C GLN A 118 -20.77 -8.57 -15.49
N THR A 119 -20.05 -8.54 -16.61
CA THR A 119 -18.63 -8.12 -16.64
C THR A 119 -18.47 -6.66 -16.26
N VAL A 120 -19.33 -5.77 -16.78
CA VAL A 120 -19.30 -4.35 -16.43
C VAL A 120 -19.66 -4.16 -14.96
N LEU A 121 -20.74 -4.78 -14.48
CA LEU A 121 -21.19 -4.64 -13.10
C LEU A 121 -20.18 -5.19 -12.10
N THR A 122 -19.69 -6.40 -12.33
CA THR A 122 -18.70 -7.07 -11.47
C THR A 122 -17.35 -6.35 -11.53
N GLY A 123 -16.93 -5.91 -12.71
CA GLY A 123 -15.70 -5.14 -12.89
C GLY A 123 -15.74 -3.81 -12.12
N ALA A 124 -16.86 -3.08 -12.22
CA ALA A 124 -17.08 -1.85 -11.47
C ALA A 124 -17.12 -2.11 -9.96
N GLN A 125 -17.90 -3.10 -9.51
CA GLN A 125 -18.01 -3.46 -8.10
C GLN A 125 -16.66 -3.88 -7.50
N GLY A 126 -15.94 -4.77 -8.18
CA GLY A 126 -14.62 -5.23 -7.77
C GLY A 126 -13.63 -4.07 -7.68
N THR A 127 -13.60 -3.21 -8.69
CA THR A 127 -12.72 -2.03 -8.71
C THR A 127 -13.03 -1.08 -7.55
N LEU A 128 -14.31 -0.84 -7.25
CA LEU A 128 -14.71 0.02 -6.12
C LEU A 128 -14.31 -0.59 -4.77
N ILE A 129 -14.58 -1.88 -4.55
CA ILE A 129 -14.23 -2.58 -3.30
C ILE A 129 -12.72 -2.52 -3.09
N VAL A 130 -11.94 -2.86 -4.11
CA VAL A 130 -10.47 -2.88 -4.03
C VAL A 130 -9.92 -1.47 -3.82
N SER A 131 -10.49 -0.46 -4.49
CA SER A 131 -10.10 0.94 -4.28
C SER A 131 -10.34 1.37 -2.84
N ALA A 132 -11.51 1.04 -2.28
CA ALA A 132 -11.84 1.36 -0.89
C ALA A 132 -10.88 0.69 0.10
N LEU A 133 -10.50 -0.56 -0.14
CA LEU A 133 -9.56 -1.31 0.70
C LEU A 133 -8.16 -0.71 0.68
N VAL A 134 -7.67 -0.28 -0.48
CA VAL A 134 -6.36 0.36 -0.57
C VAL A 134 -6.37 1.70 0.18
N VAL A 135 -7.41 2.52 0.02
CA VAL A 135 -7.54 3.77 0.79
C VAL A 135 -7.56 3.48 2.29
N LEU A 136 -8.36 2.50 2.73
CA LEU A 136 -8.41 2.07 4.12
C LEU A 136 -7.04 1.64 4.63
N PHE A 137 -6.28 0.88 3.84
CA PHE A 137 -4.97 0.40 4.22
C PHE A 137 -3.95 1.54 4.36
N PHE A 138 -3.89 2.46 3.38
CA PHE A 138 -3.02 3.63 3.47
C PHE A 138 -3.40 4.54 4.64
N ALA A 139 -4.69 4.65 4.95
CA ALA A 139 -5.16 5.35 6.14
C ALA A 139 -4.70 4.67 7.44
N LEU A 140 -4.75 3.34 7.51
CA LEU A 140 -4.24 2.58 8.65
C LEU A 140 -2.73 2.74 8.83
N ILE A 141 -1.95 2.73 7.73
CA ILE A 141 -0.50 2.99 7.80
C ILE A 141 -0.21 4.41 8.29
N GLN A 142 -0.89 5.41 7.73
CA GLN A 142 -0.75 6.81 8.14
C GLN A 142 -0.98 6.96 9.65
N HIS A 143 -1.97 6.26 10.19
CA HIS A 143 -2.32 6.36 11.61
C HIS A 143 -1.45 5.49 12.54
N SER A 144 -0.90 4.37 12.04
CA SER A 144 -0.21 3.37 12.88
C SER A 144 1.32 3.47 12.87
N TYR A 145 1.93 3.92 11.76
CA TYR A 145 3.39 3.79 11.57
C TYR A 145 4.11 5.11 11.31
N LEU A 146 3.45 6.12 10.72
CA LEU A 146 4.06 7.41 10.41
C LEU A 146 3.71 8.46 11.46
N LYS A 147 4.19 8.24 12.69
CA LYS A 147 4.50 9.37 13.59
C LYS A 147 5.92 9.82 13.26
N ILE A 148 6.11 10.45 12.11
CA ILE A 148 7.32 11.24 11.91
C ILE A 148 7.15 12.41 12.89
N ASN A 149 7.96 12.44 13.94
CA ASN A 149 8.05 13.62 14.78
C ASN A 149 8.82 14.65 13.96
N PRO A 150 8.21 15.79 13.57
CA PRO A 150 8.92 16.84 12.85
C PRO A 150 10.09 17.42 13.65
N ASP A 151 10.09 17.18 14.97
CA ASP A 151 11.11 17.58 15.93
C ASP A 151 12.32 16.64 15.97
N ASP A 152 12.33 15.55 15.19
CA ASP A 152 13.52 14.69 15.08
C ASP A 152 14.64 15.48 14.37
N GLU A 153 15.65 15.85 15.14
CA GLU A 153 16.83 16.59 14.67
C GLU A 153 17.49 15.83 13.50
N PHE A 154 17.46 16.43 12.31
CA PHE A 154 18.02 15.84 11.10
C PHE A 154 19.54 15.70 11.25
N LYS A 155 20.04 14.47 11.32
CA LYS A 155 21.47 14.16 11.41
C LYS A 155 21.99 13.66 10.06
N PRO A 156 22.79 14.46 9.32
CA PRO A 156 23.32 14.07 8.01
C PRO A 156 24.21 12.82 8.06
N MET A 157 24.79 12.50 9.22
CA MET A 157 25.66 11.33 9.39
C MET A 157 24.88 10.00 9.48
N ASP A 158 23.56 10.04 9.69
CA ASP A 158 22.70 8.85 9.74
C ASP A 158 22.12 8.49 8.35
N LEU A 159 22.57 9.18 7.29
CA LEU A 159 22.18 8.86 5.92
C LEU A 159 22.70 7.46 5.54
N PRO A 160 21.85 6.55 5.03
CA PRO A 160 22.29 5.25 4.56
C PRO A 160 23.23 5.37 3.35
N GLU A 161 24.15 4.43 3.22
CA GLU A 161 25.05 4.35 2.06
C GLU A 161 24.26 4.15 0.75
N VAL A 162 24.79 4.69 -0.35
CA VAL A 162 24.19 4.55 -1.68
C VAL A 162 24.25 3.08 -2.09
N ASP A 163 23.09 2.51 -2.48
CA ASP A 163 22.90 1.11 -2.91
C ASP A 163 23.17 0.03 -1.85
N ASP A 164 22.85 0.27 -0.57
CA ASP A 164 22.87 -0.78 0.45
C ASP A 164 21.78 -1.86 0.19
N PRO A 165 22.14 -3.10 -0.19
CA PRO A 165 21.17 -4.17 -0.45
C PRO A 165 20.47 -4.67 0.83
N THR A 166 20.95 -4.27 2.01
CA THR A 166 20.32 -4.57 3.29
C THR A 166 19.29 -3.52 3.68
N HIS A 167 19.27 -2.34 3.07
CA HIS A 167 18.28 -1.31 3.38
C HIS A 167 16.88 -1.75 2.94
N VAL A 168 15.91 -1.60 3.84
CA VAL A 168 14.50 -1.85 3.52
C VAL A 168 13.91 -0.55 3.01
N ASP A 169 13.61 -0.48 1.71
CA ASP A 169 12.78 0.60 1.20
C ASP A 169 11.39 0.47 1.85
N ARG A 170 11.09 1.42 2.76
CA ARG A 170 9.84 1.44 3.51
C ARG A 170 8.64 1.52 2.56
N TYR A 171 8.80 2.13 1.40
CA TYR A 171 7.77 2.29 0.39
C TYR A 171 7.56 1.00 -0.41
N GLU A 172 8.63 0.31 -0.82
CA GLU A 172 8.55 -1.00 -1.48
C GLU A 172 7.90 -2.04 -0.56
N ALA A 173 8.30 -2.07 0.72
CA ALA A 173 7.72 -2.98 1.70
C ALA A 173 6.25 -2.64 2.02
N ALA A 174 5.90 -1.35 2.15
CA ALA A 174 4.52 -0.94 2.32
C ALA A 174 3.68 -1.33 1.10
N PHE A 175 4.16 -1.06 -0.12
CA PHE A 175 3.52 -1.45 -1.37
C PHE A 175 3.30 -2.97 -1.44
N GLY A 176 4.34 -3.76 -1.16
CA GLY A 176 4.27 -5.23 -1.14
C GLY A 176 3.26 -5.74 -0.11
N SER A 177 3.16 -5.10 1.06
CA SER A 177 2.15 -5.42 2.06
C SER A 177 0.72 -5.09 1.60
N VAL A 178 0.49 -3.94 0.94
CA VAL A 178 -0.82 -3.59 0.36
C VAL A 178 -1.23 -4.64 -0.67
N PHE A 179 -0.32 -4.92 -1.60
CA PHE A 179 -0.57 -5.84 -2.69
C PHE A 179 -0.82 -7.26 -2.16
N GLY A 180 -0.03 -7.71 -1.18
CA GLY A 180 -0.26 -8.98 -0.49
C GLY A 180 -1.64 -9.04 0.17
N ALA A 181 -2.10 -7.96 0.82
CA ALA A 181 -3.42 -7.92 1.46
C ALA A 181 -4.56 -8.04 0.42
N PHE A 182 -4.40 -7.39 -0.73
CA PHE A 182 -5.31 -7.57 -1.87
C PHE A 182 -5.33 -9.02 -2.36
N VAL A 183 -4.17 -9.64 -2.53
CA VAL A 183 -4.04 -11.05 -2.94
C VAL A 183 -4.70 -12.00 -1.93
N ILE A 184 -4.60 -11.74 -0.62
CA ILE A 184 -5.31 -12.52 0.41
C ILE A 184 -6.82 -12.41 0.25
N LEU A 185 -7.35 -11.20 0.08
CA LEU A 185 -8.80 -11.00 -0.09
C LEU A 185 -9.32 -11.69 -1.35
N PHE A 186 -8.53 -11.67 -2.42
CA PHE A 186 -8.81 -12.40 -3.65
C PHE A 186 -8.88 -13.92 -3.39
N TRP A 187 -7.93 -14.50 -2.66
CA TRP A 187 -7.97 -15.93 -2.32
C TRP A 187 -9.10 -16.29 -1.36
N LEU A 188 -9.38 -15.45 -0.36
CA LEU A 188 -10.50 -15.64 0.57
C LEU A 188 -11.86 -15.64 -0.15
N TYR A 189 -12.02 -14.84 -1.21
CA TYR A 189 -13.20 -14.88 -2.05
C TYR A 189 -13.37 -16.25 -2.74
N PHE A 190 -12.31 -16.80 -3.35
CA PHE A 190 -12.40 -18.13 -3.97
C PHE A 190 -12.56 -19.24 -2.94
N LEU A 191 -11.99 -19.09 -1.75
CA LEU A 191 -12.21 -20.00 -0.63
C LEU A 191 -13.68 -19.99 -0.21
N TYR A 192 -14.29 -18.81 -0.09
CA TYR A 192 -15.71 -18.64 0.22
C TYR A 192 -16.62 -19.23 -0.86
N MET A 193 -16.25 -19.07 -2.14
CA MET A 193 -16.97 -19.65 -3.27
C MET A 193 -16.76 -21.16 -3.44
N GLY A 194 -15.79 -21.77 -2.75
CA GLY A 194 -15.49 -23.20 -2.82
C GLY A 194 -14.71 -23.64 -4.07
N GLY A 195 -14.04 -22.71 -4.76
CA GLY A 195 -13.29 -22.98 -5.99
C GLY A 195 -13.21 -21.75 -6.90
N LEU A 196 -12.73 -21.90 -8.14
CA LEU A 196 -12.65 -20.80 -9.11
C LEU A 196 -14.03 -20.51 -9.70
N ALA A 197 -14.72 -19.47 -9.23
CA ALA A 197 -15.96 -18.99 -9.82
C ALA A 197 -15.71 -18.37 -11.21
N LEU A 198 -16.19 -19.02 -12.27
CA LEU A 198 -16.13 -18.55 -13.67
C LEU A 198 -17.50 -18.72 -14.34
N PRO A 199 -18.22 -17.65 -14.70
CA PRO A 199 -17.79 -16.26 -14.71
C PRO A 199 -17.59 -15.74 -13.28
N PHE A 200 -16.64 -14.81 -13.13
CA PHE A 200 -16.37 -14.11 -11.88
C PHE A 200 -17.56 -13.20 -11.58
N ILE A 201 -18.60 -13.78 -10.97
CA ILE A 201 -19.84 -13.10 -10.58
C ILE A 201 -19.85 -13.07 -9.06
N PHE A 202 -19.83 -11.86 -8.50
CA PHE A 202 -20.16 -11.71 -7.09
C PHE A 202 -21.61 -12.17 -6.92
N ASN A 203 -21.84 -13.19 -6.08
CA ASN A 203 -23.16 -13.68 -5.66
C ASN A 203 -23.82 -14.79 -6.50
N ASN A 204 -23.10 -15.54 -7.36
CA ASN A 204 -23.71 -16.69 -8.07
C ASN A 204 -22.79 -17.94 -8.11
N PRO A 205 -23.06 -18.99 -7.30
CA PRO A 205 -22.17 -20.15 -7.13
C PRO A 205 -22.34 -21.26 -8.19
N GLU A 206 -23.18 -21.08 -9.21
CA GLU A 206 -23.56 -22.17 -10.13
C GLU A 206 -22.45 -22.61 -11.10
N ASN A 207 -21.41 -21.78 -11.32
CA ASN A 207 -20.30 -22.11 -12.22
C ASN A 207 -18.93 -22.02 -11.52
N VAL A 208 -18.75 -22.80 -10.46
CA VAL A 208 -17.47 -22.90 -9.74
C VAL A 208 -16.66 -24.08 -10.27
N ILE A 209 -15.43 -23.85 -10.72
CA ILE A 209 -14.47 -24.93 -10.95
C ILE A 209 -14.00 -25.39 -9.57
N PRO A 210 -14.28 -26.64 -9.17
CA PRO A 210 -13.87 -27.13 -7.87
C PRO A 210 -12.35 -27.11 -7.80
N VAL A 211 -11.82 -26.45 -6.77
CA VAL A 211 -10.39 -26.43 -6.47
C VAL A 211 -10.20 -27.09 -5.11
N PRO A 212 -9.17 -27.93 -4.93
CA PRO A 212 -8.88 -28.49 -3.62
C PRO A 212 -8.68 -27.37 -2.57
N ALA A 213 -9.54 -27.36 -1.55
CA ALA A 213 -9.55 -26.29 -0.54
C ALA A 213 -8.24 -26.19 0.24
N ASN A 214 -7.50 -27.30 0.38
CA ASN A 214 -6.17 -27.31 0.99
C ASN A 214 -5.20 -26.37 0.28
N TRP A 215 -5.14 -26.37 -1.06
CA TRP A 215 -4.24 -25.50 -1.81
C TRP A 215 -4.67 -24.02 -1.73
N LEU A 216 -5.98 -23.74 -1.69
CA LEU A 216 -6.51 -22.39 -1.45
C LEU A 216 -6.18 -21.86 -0.04
N ILE A 217 -6.24 -22.72 0.98
CA ILE A 217 -5.84 -22.35 2.34
C ILE A 217 -4.33 -22.11 2.38
N LEU A 218 -3.52 -22.98 1.78
CA LEU A 218 -2.06 -22.87 1.76
C LEU A 218 -1.60 -21.60 1.03
N ILE A 219 -2.19 -21.24 -0.12
CA ILE A 219 -1.84 -20.00 -0.81
C ILE A 219 -2.22 -18.75 0.00
N THR A 220 -3.37 -18.79 0.69
CA THR A 220 -3.81 -17.71 1.57
C THR A 220 -2.86 -17.54 2.75
N LEU A 221 -2.48 -18.64 3.42
CA LEU A 221 -1.52 -18.64 4.52
C LEU A 221 -0.13 -18.19 4.07
N SER A 222 0.33 -18.62 2.89
CA SER A 222 1.61 -18.19 2.33
C SER A 222 1.64 -16.68 2.05
N SER A 223 0.53 -16.14 1.52
CA SER A 223 0.36 -14.71 1.28
C SER A 223 0.36 -13.92 2.60
N ALA A 224 -0.30 -14.44 3.63
CA ALA A 224 -0.27 -13.85 4.97
C ALA A 224 1.14 -13.87 5.59
N ALA A 225 1.87 -14.97 5.43
CA ALA A 225 3.25 -15.09 5.88
C ALA A 225 4.19 -14.11 5.15
N MET A 226 3.95 -13.87 3.85
CA MET A 226 4.68 -12.87 3.07
C MET A 226 4.52 -11.46 3.64
N ILE A 227 3.28 -11.05 3.94
CA ILE A 227 2.99 -9.76 4.57
C ILE A 227 3.64 -9.68 5.94
N ALA A 228 3.55 -10.75 6.75
CA ALA A 228 4.17 -10.80 8.06
C ALA A 228 5.70 -10.63 7.97
N MET A 229 6.34 -11.19 6.94
CA MET A 229 7.78 -10.99 6.73
C MET A 229 8.12 -9.58 6.26
N ASN A 230 7.33 -8.97 5.39
CA ASN A 230 7.51 -7.57 4.99
C ASN A 230 7.36 -6.62 6.19
N LEU A 231 6.40 -6.89 7.07
CA LEU A 231 6.23 -6.16 8.34
C LEU A 231 7.40 -6.40 9.30
N TYR A 232 7.92 -7.62 9.38
CA TYR A 232 9.10 -7.94 10.19
C TYR A 232 10.36 -7.21 9.67
N ALA A 233 10.57 -7.19 8.35
CA ALA A 233 11.66 -6.47 7.71
C ALA A 233 11.55 -4.96 7.96
N LEU A 234 10.35 -4.38 7.84
CA LEU A 234 10.07 -2.98 8.17
C LEU A 234 10.42 -2.64 9.63
N ARG A 235 10.07 -3.49 10.59
CA ARG A 235 10.41 -3.28 12.01
C ARG A 235 11.91 -3.32 12.27
N ARG A 236 12.66 -4.13 11.53
CA ARG A 236 14.11 -4.26 11.66
C ARG A 236 14.88 -3.20 10.87
N GLY A 237 14.26 -2.56 9.88
CA GLY A 237 14.89 -1.58 8.99
C GLY A 237 16.01 -2.13 8.11
N ARG A 238 16.33 -3.42 8.24
CA ARG A 238 17.40 -4.12 7.52
C ARG A 238 17.01 -5.55 7.15
N TRP A 239 17.28 -5.94 5.91
CA TRP A 239 17.15 -7.31 5.42
C TRP A 239 18.32 -8.17 5.91
N GLY A 240 18.01 -9.17 6.73
CA GLY A 240 18.96 -10.25 7.03
C GLY A 240 18.95 -11.31 5.93
N SER A 241 20.03 -12.07 5.80
CA SER A 241 20.10 -13.20 4.87
C SER A 241 19.03 -14.27 5.12
N LEU A 242 18.68 -14.50 6.39
CA LEU A 242 17.67 -15.50 6.78
C LEU A 242 16.23 -15.03 6.43
N PRO A 243 15.78 -13.81 6.81
CA PRO A 243 14.49 -13.29 6.37
C PRO A 243 14.30 -13.27 4.86
N TYR A 244 15.33 -12.84 4.12
CA TYR A 244 15.28 -12.76 2.65
C TYR A 244 15.20 -14.16 2.00
N LEU A 245 15.86 -15.16 2.59
CA LEU A 245 15.74 -16.55 2.16
C LEU A 245 14.34 -17.11 2.45
N ILE A 246 13.78 -16.84 3.63
CA ILE A 246 12.41 -17.26 3.98
C ILE A 246 11.41 -16.63 3.01
N GLU A 247 11.53 -15.35 2.71
CA GLU A 247 10.67 -14.65 1.75
C GLU A 247 10.76 -15.28 0.34
N THR A 248 11.97 -15.57 -0.12
CA THR A 248 12.18 -16.25 -1.42
C THR A 248 11.55 -17.65 -1.43
N LEU A 249 11.66 -18.41 -0.33
CA LEU A 249 11.02 -19.72 -0.20
C LEU A 249 9.49 -19.61 -0.18
N LEU A 250 8.94 -18.58 0.49
CA LEU A 250 7.50 -18.30 0.50
C LEU A 250 6.99 -17.94 -0.90
N GLU A 251 7.75 -17.19 -1.70
CA GLU A 251 7.38 -16.90 -3.11
C GLU A 251 7.36 -18.16 -3.96
N LEU A 252 8.38 -19.01 -3.85
CA LEU A 252 8.43 -20.28 -4.57
C LEU A 252 7.28 -21.20 -4.15
N PHE A 253 6.99 -21.28 -2.84
CA PHE A 253 5.87 -22.05 -2.33
C PHE A 253 4.52 -21.49 -2.81
N GLY A 254 4.37 -20.16 -2.84
CA GLY A 254 3.20 -19.49 -3.40
C GLY A 254 3.00 -19.80 -4.88
N ALA A 255 4.08 -19.83 -5.68
CA ALA A 255 4.04 -20.22 -7.09
C ALA A 255 3.59 -21.68 -7.29
N ILE A 256 4.06 -22.59 -6.45
CA ILE A 256 3.59 -23.99 -6.43
C ILE A 256 2.10 -24.05 -6.10
N CYS A 257 1.65 -23.32 -5.07
CA CYS A 257 0.23 -23.30 -4.73
C CYS A 257 -0.60 -22.71 -5.87
N LEU A 258 -0.11 -21.66 -6.55
CA LEU A 258 -0.79 -21.03 -7.69
C LEU A 258 -0.97 -22.02 -8.84
N TYR A 259 0.02 -22.90 -9.06
CA TYR A 259 -0.10 -24.00 -10.00
C TYR A 259 -1.28 -24.93 -9.71
N PHE A 260 -1.42 -25.41 -8.48
CA PHE A 260 -2.52 -26.30 -8.10
C PHE A 260 -3.88 -25.57 -8.03
N VAL A 261 -3.88 -24.29 -7.68
CA VAL A 261 -5.12 -23.51 -7.51
C VAL A 261 -5.68 -23.01 -8.84
N ILE A 262 -4.82 -22.55 -9.75
CA ILE A 262 -5.23 -21.93 -11.02
C ILE A 262 -4.90 -22.83 -12.20
N PHE A 263 -3.63 -23.19 -12.37
CA PHE A 263 -3.17 -23.79 -13.62
C PHE A 263 -3.71 -25.20 -13.82
N GLU A 264 -3.66 -26.07 -12.82
CA GLU A 264 -4.18 -27.44 -12.91
C GLU A 264 -5.69 -27.50 -13.26
N PRO A 265 -6.61 -26.85 -12.51
CA PRO A 265 -8.04 -26.95 -12.80
C PRO A 265 -8.41 -26.32 -14.15
N ILE A 266 -7.73 -25.24 -14.56
CA ILE A 266 -7.93 -24.65 -15.88
C ILE A 266 -7.40 -25.58 -16.98
N PHE A 267 -6.19 -26.14 -16.79
CA PHE A 267 -5.56 -27.03 -17.76
C PHE A 267 -6.40 -28.29 -17.98
N GLN A 268 -6.92 -28.90 -16.92
CA GLN A 268 -7.81 -30.06 -17.02
C GLN A 268 -9.04 -29.75 -17.88
N ARG A 269 -9.67 -28.58 -17.71
CA ARG A 269 -10.80 -28.17 -18.56
C ARG A 269 -10.40 -27.93 -20.01
N VAL A 270 -9.28 -27.25 -20.25
CA VAL A 270 -8.76 -27.03 -21.61
C VAL A 270 -8.46 -28.36 -22.31
N LEU A 271 -7.87 -29.33 -21.59
CA LEU A 271 -7.56 -30.66 -22.10
C LEU A 271 -8.83 -31.45 -22.46
N LEU A 272 -9.89 -31.32 -21.65
CA LEU A 272 -11.21 -31.89 -21.96
C LEU A 272 -11.82 -31.29 -23.24
N SER A 273 -11.61 -29.99 -23.47
CA SER A 273 -12.10 -29.30 -24.68
C SER A 273 -11.20 -29.52 -25.91
N MET A 274 -9.90 -29.72 -25.71
CA MET A 274 -8.89 -29.88 -26.76
C MET A 274 -7.93 -31.04 -26.43
N PRO A 275 -8.33 -32.30 -26.71
CA PRO A 275 -7.55 -33.48 -26.36
C PRO A 275 -6.17 -33.52 -27.04
N ASN A 276 -6.01 -32.83 -28.16
CA ASN A 276 -4.76 -32.76 -28.93
C ASN A 276 -3.60 -32.11 -28.16
N LEU A 277 -3.87 -31.41 -27.06
CA LEU A 277 -2.87 -30.77 -26.21
C LEU A 277 -2.28 -31.71 -25.14
N ALA A 278 -2.79 -32.94 -25.01
CA ALA A 278 -2.41 -33.87 -23.95
C ALA A 278 -0.95 -34.38 -24.00
N GLY A 279 -0.29 -34.26 -25.15
CA GLY A 279 1.11 -34.69 -25.32
C GLY A 279 2.15 -33.63 -24.95
N LEU A 280 1.74 -32.40 -24.60
CA LEU A 280 2.67 -31.32 -24.29
C LEU A 280 2.92 -31.21 -22.78
N PRO A 281 4.17 -31.00 -22.32
CA PRO A 281 4.51 -30.75 -20.91
C PRO A 281 4.12 -29.33 -20.46
N LEU A 282 2.92 -28.87 -20.82
CA LEU A 282 2.40 -27.55 -20.49
C LEU A 282 2.41 -27.24 -18.99
N PRO A 283 2.11 -28.19 -18.08
CA PRO A 283 2.13 -27.89 -16.65
C PRO A 283 3.56 -27.61 -16.14
N GLU A 284 4.55 -28.38 -16.60
CA GLU A 284 5.96 -28.21 -16.25
C GLU A 284 6.50 -26.88 -16.81
N LEU A 285 6.14 -26.53 -18.05
CA LEU A 285 6.52 -25.27 -18.67
C LEU A 285 5.94 -24.05 -17.93
N LEU A 286 4.71 -24.14 -17.41
CA LEU A 286 4.08 -23.05 -16.64
C LEU A 286 4.76 -22.83 -15.28
N VAL A 287 5.15 -23.91 -14.59
CA VAL A 287 5.92 -23.82 -13.34
C VAL A 287 7.29 -23.20 -13.62
N ILE A 288 7.98 -23.63 -14.68
CA ILE A 288 9.27 -23.05 -15.08
C ILE A 288 9.11 -21.57 -15.44
N LEU A 289 8.08 -21.20 -16.19
CA LEU A 289 7.81 -19.82 -16.61
C LEU A 289 7.56 -18.89 -15.41
N THR A 290 6.88 -19.37 -14.37
CA THR A 290 6.60 -18.57 -13.17
C THR A 290 7.77 -18.54 -12.17
N ALA A 291 8.54 -19.63 -12.06
CA ALA A 291 9.70 -19.71 -11.16
C ALA A 291 10.95 -19.00 -11.68
N THR A 292 11.15 -18.94 -13.00
CA THR A 292 12.37 -18.36 -13.61
C THR A 292 12.55 -16.87 -13.29
N PRO A 293 11.54 -15.98 -13.45
CA PRO A 293 11.66 -14.57 -13.10
C PRO A 293 11.99 -14.34 -11.62
N ILE A 294 11.39 -15.14 -10.73
CA ILE A 294 11.61 -15.08 -9.27
C ILE A 294 13.09 -15.37 -8.97
N MET A 295 13.61 -16.46 -9.53
CA MET A 295 15.01 -16.86 -9.32
C MET A 295 15.99 -15.83 -9.91
N VAL A 296 15.75 -15.35 -11.12
CA VAL A 296 16.62 -14.35 -11.77
C VAL A 296 16.65 -13.04 -10.98
N GLY A 297 15.53 -12.61 -10.42
CA GLY A 297 15.44 -11.37 -9.63
C GLY A 297 16.08 -11.46 -8.24
N ARG A 298 15.96 -12.60 -7.54
CA ARG A 298 16.34 -12.71 -6.12
C ARG A 298 17.70 -13.35 -5.84
N VAL A 299 18.18 -14.25 -6.71
CA VAL A 299 19.47 -14.94 -6.51
C VAL A 299 20.66 -13.98 -6.41
N PRO A 300 20.79 -12.93 -7.26
CA PRO A 300 21.91 -11.99 -7.16
C PRO A 300 21.94 -11.22 -5.83
N LYS A 301 20.77 -10.89 -5.27
CA LYS A 301 20.64 -10.24 -3.96
C LYS A 301 20.97 -11.22 -2.82
N LEU A 302 20.48 -12.46 -2.88
CA LEU A 302 20.79 -13.51 -1.90
C LEU A 302 22.29 -13.77 -1.75
N ILE A 303 23.04 -13.75 -2.86
CA ILE A 303 24.49 -14.00 -2.87
C ILE A 303 25.26 -12.83 -2.25
N LYS A 304 24.77 -11.58 -2.37
CA LYS A 304 25.45 -10.38 -1.86
C LYS A 304 25.21 -10.13 -0.37
N LEU A 305 24.07 -10.54 0.18
CA LEU A 305 23.68 -10.28 1.58
C LEU A 305 24.66 -10.82 2.66
N PRO A 306 25.28 -12.01 2.53
CA PRO A 306 26.27 -12.49 3.49
C PRO A 306 27.57 -11.68 3.53
N GLY A 307 27.92 -11.03 2.41
CA GLY A 307 29.14 -10.22 2.28
C GLY A 307 29.07 -8.93 3.11
N TYR A 308 27.92 -8.26 3.10
CA TYR A 308 27.69 -7.03 3.88
C TYR A 308 27.64 -7.28 5.38
N ARG A 309 27.09 -8.41 5.83
CA ARG A 309 27.08 -8.79 7.26
C ARG A 309 28.49 -8.92 7.88
N ARG A 310 29.53 -9.12 7.06
CA ARG A 310 30.94 -9.18 7.50
C ARG A 310 31.66 -7.83 7.44
N ALA A 311 31.17 -6.88 6.65
CA ALA A 311 31.75 -5.53 6.58
C ALA A 311 31.40 -4.70 7.84
N ASP A 312 30.21 -4.92 8.40
CA ASP A 312 29.71 -4.24 9.61
C ASP A 312 30.15 -4.88 10.94
N SER A 313 30.81 -6.05 10.91
CA SER A 313 31.43 -6.59 12.13
C SER A 313 32.68 -5.76 12.47
N PRO A 314 32.81 -5.23 13.71
CA PRO A 314 34.01 -4.50 14.10
C PRO A 314 35.23 -5.39 13.83
N PRO A 315 36.34 -4.83 13.33
CA PRO A 315 37.52 -5.63 13.01
C PRO A 315 37.87 -6.44 14.26
N ALA A 316 37.90 -7.76 14.12
CA ALA A 316 38.34 -8.65 15.18
C ALA A 316 39.64 -8.07 15.72
N SER A 317 39.64 -7.64 16.99
CA SER A 317 40.83 -7.15 17.63
C SER A 317 41.88 -8.24 17.47
N LYS A 318 42.91 -7.95 16.66
CA LYS A 318 44.11 -8.77 16.65
C LYS A 318 44.65 -8.68 18.07
N THR A 319 44.41 -9.73 18.86
CA THR A 319 45.14 -9.97 20.09
C THR A 319 46.61 -10.06 19.69
N ALA A 320 47.34 -8.97 19.95
CA ALA A 320 48.78 -9.02 20.08
C ALA A 320 49.10 -9.89 21.31
N GLY A 321 49.94 -10.89 21.12
CA GLY A 321 50.38 -11.86 22.12
C GLY A 321 51.13 -12.98 21.44
#